data_AF-A0A2E6AWA2-F1
#
_entry.id   AF-A0A2E6AWA2-F1
#
_cell.length_a   1.000
_cell.length_b   1.000
_cell.length_c   1.000
_cell.angle_alpha   90.00
_cell.angle_beta   90.00
_cell.angle_gamma   90.00
#
_symmetry.space_group_name_H-M   'P 1'
#
loop_
_entity.id
_entity.type
_entity.pdbx_description
1 polymer ?
#
loop_
_entity_poly.entity_id
_entity_poly.type
_entity_poly.pdbx_seq_one_letter_code
_entity_poly.pdbx_strand_id
1 'polypeptide(L)'
;MKIKNDLLFKISFILMGVSILFFGFCWLFSDQPWLLDKKANLIRLEIESFDDLFHSSNQNLSDYLTQIYRFFGLWVLIIGLFIIAFSIGTISESRKVRVRLLVVVGILIFISSILGYVWIPDSPFIYLSWCMVFIYLIGIHSHKNYKIRG
;
A
#
# COMPACT_ATOMS: atom_id res chain seq x y z
N MET A 1 27.92 14.83 -0.19
CA MET A 1 27.29 13.57 -0.69
C MET A 1 26.75 12.63 0.41
N LYS A 2 27.33 12.58 1.63
CA LYS A 2 26.88 11.70 2.75
C LYS A 2 25.45 11.95 3.27
N ILE A 3 25.08 13.21 3.50
CA ILE A 3 23.76 13.61 4.05
C ILE A 3 22.62 13.30 3.07
N LYS A 4 22.93 13.29 1.76
CA LYS A 4 21.95 13.12 0.70
C LYS A 4 21.33 11.71 0.70
N ASN A 5 22.10 10.66 1.01
CA ASN A 5 21.60 9.28 0.97
C ASN A 5 20.78 8.91 2.21
N ASP A 6 21.18 9.33 3.41
CA ASP A 6 20.34 9.13 4.60
C ASP A 6 18.98 9.82 4.42
N LEU A 7 19.01 11.09 4.03
CA LEU A 7 17.79 11.85 3.77
C LEU A 7 16.94 11.22 2.66
N LEU A 8 17.56 10.77 1.57
CA LEU A 8 16.85 10.11 0.47
C LEU A 8 16.20 8.80 0.91
N PHE A 9 16.87 8.00 1.75
CA PHE A 9 16.28 6.78 2.31
C PHE A 9 15.03 7.11 3.14
N LYS A 10 15.15 8.08 4.07
CA LYS A 10 14.03 8.50 4.92
C LYS A 10 12.86 9.02 4.09
N ILE A 11 13.13 9.91 3.12
CA ILE A 11 12.10 10.49 2.25
C ILE A 11 11.40 9.40 1.43
N SER A 12 12.13 8.43 0.87
CA SER A 12 11.52 7.34 0.09
C SER A 12 10.48 6.58 0.91
N PHE A 13 10.83 6.14 2.12
CA PHE A 13 9.90 5.37 2.95
C PHE A 13 8.79 6.23 3.57
N ILE A 14 9.07 7.48 3.93
CA ILE A 14 8.02 8.41 4.37
C ILE A 14 7.01 8.64 3.25
N LEU A 15 7.47 8.88 2.02
CA LEU A 15 6.59 9.07 0.87
C LEU A 15 5.70 7.85 0.65
N MET A 16 6.27 6.65 0.70
CA MET A 16 5.50 5.39 0.59
C MET A 16 4.49 5.25 1.73
N GLY A 17 4.90 5.53 2.97
CA GLY A 17 4.00 5.48 4.12
C GLY A 17 2.84 6.46 4.01
N VAL A 18 3.10 7.71 3.58
CA VAL A 18 2.06 8.73 3.35
C VAL A 18 1.10 8.30 2.23
N SER A 19 1.63 7.75 1.14
CA SER A 19 0.79 7.23 0.07
C SER A 19 -0.09 6.07 0.57
N ILE A 20 0.46 5.11 1.33
CA ILE A 20 -0.31 4.02 1.95
C ILE A 20 -1.40 4.57 2.88
N LEU A 21 -1.09 5.60 3.70
CA LEU A 21 -2.09 6.25 4.55
C LEU A 21 -3.24 6.82 3.75
N PHE A 22 -2.94 7.53 2.65
CA PHE A 22 -3.96 8.12 1.79
C PHE A 22 -4.94 7.05 1.29
N PHE A 23 -4.46 5.90 0.80
CA PHE A 23 -5.33 4.80 0.37
C PHE A 23 -6.11 4.15 1.51
N GLY A 24 -5.48 3.97 2.67
CA GLY A 24 -6.15 3.49 3.87
C GLY A 24 -7.35 4.38 4.25
N PHE A 25 -7.18 5.70 4.15
CA PHE A 25 -8.26 6.66 4.37
C PHE A 25 -9.35 6.58 3.30
N CYS A 26 -9.00 6.40 2.02
CA CYS A 26 -9.98 6.21 0.96
C CYS A 26 -10.91 5.02 1.24
N TRP A 27 -10.36 3.87 1.63
CA TRP A 27 -11.15 2.68 1.98
C TRP A 27 -11.93 2.82 3.28
N LEU A 28 -11.41 3.57 4.26
CA LEU A 28 -12.07 3.75 5.54
C LEU A 28 -13.29 4.68 5.47
N PHE A 29 -13.21 5.75 4.67
CA PHE A 29 -14.19 6.84 4.68
C PHE A 29 -15.06 6.95 3.44
N SER A 30 -14.82 6.17 2.40
CA SER A 30 -15.76 6.10 1.27
C SER A 30 -17.10 5.49 1.70
N ASP A 31 -18.19 5.97 1.13
CA ASP A 31 -19.54 5.46 1.38
C ASP A 31 -19.65 3.97 0.98
N GLN A 32 -19.09 3.62 -0.18
CA GLN A 32 -19.04 2.27 -0.73
C GLN A 32 -17.60 1.96 -1.18
N PRO A 33 -16.70 1.62 -0.25
CA PRO A 33 -15.26 1.51 -0.53
C PRO A 33 -14.90 0.39 -1.50
N TRP A 34 -15.74 -0.65 -1.61
CA TRP A 34 -15.60 -1.74 -2.58
C TRP A 34 -15.84 -1.29 -4.04
N LEU A 35 -16.43 -0.11 -4.26
CA LEU A 35 -16.55 0.48 -5.60
C LEU A 35 -15.26 1.13 -6.10
N LEU A 36 -14.25 1.36 -5.24
CA LEU A 36 -12.95 1.87 -5.67
C LEU A 36 -12.26 0.93 -6.68
N ASP A 37 -12.58 -0.36 -6.61
CA ASP A 37 -12.14 -1.41 -7.54
C ASP A 37 -13.29 -1.92 -8.44
N LYS A 38 -14.35 -1.11 -8.66
CA LYS A 38 -15.58 -1.51 -9.38
C LYS A 38 -15.29 -2.29 -10.66
N LYS A 39 -14.46 -1.73 -11.55
CA LYS A 39 -14.17 -2.35 -12.85
C LYS A 39 -13.55 -3.74 -12.68
N ALA A 40 -12.55 -3.87 -11.81
CA ALA A 40 -11.88 -5.13 -11.57
C ALA A 40 -12.83 -6.15 -10.91
N ASN A 41 -13.68 -5.70 -9.98
CA ASN A 41 -14.66 -6.55 -9.30
C ASN A 41 -15.74 -7.07 -10.27
N LEU A 42 -16.26 -6.23 -11.17
CA LEU A 42 -17.25 -6.65 -12.18
C LEU A 42 -16.67 -7.72 -13.12
N ILE A 43 -15.45 -7.50 -13.62
CA ILE A 43 -14.75 -8.47 -14.47
C ILE A 43 -14.54 -9.80 -13.71
N ARG A 44 -14.12 -9.72 -12.44
CA ARG A 44 -13.85 -10.91 -11.63
C ARG A 44 -15.09 -11.73 -11.33
N LEU A 45 -16.23 -11.07 -11.15
CA LEU A 45 -17.53 -11.68 -10.88
C LEU A 45 -18.28 -12.10 -12.15
N GLU A 46 -17.79 -11.71 -13.33
CA GLU A 46 -18.42 -12.00 -14.62
C GLU A 46 -19.86 -11.46 -14.72
N ILE A 47 -20.09 -10.26 -14.17
CA ILE A 47 -21.39 -9.55 -14.17
C ILE A 47 -21.27 -8.15 -14.78
N GLU A 48 -22.36 -7.66 -15.40
CA GLU A 48 -22.40 -6.33 -16.00
C GLU A 48 -22.70 -5.23 -14.97
N SER A 49 -23.49 -5.55 -13.94
CA SER A 49 -23.94 -4.63 -12.90
C SER A 49 -23.91 -5.28 -11.52
N PHE A 50 -23.79 -4.46 -10.47
CA PHE A 50 -23.98 -4.94 -9.10
C PHE A 50 -25.46 -5.02 -8.71
N ASP A 51 -26.36 -4.42 -9.49
CA ASP A 51 -27.79 -4.41 -9.17
C ASP A 51 -28.33 -5.85 -9.17
N ASP A 52 -27.92 -6.66 -10.16
CA ASP A 52 -28.26 -8.09 -10.23
C ASP A 52 -27.73 -8.88 -9.02
N LEU A 53 -26.55 -8.51 -8.53
CA LEU A 53 -25.91 -9.16 -7.40
C LEU A 53 -26.63 -8.85 -6.08
N PHE A 54 -27.06 -7.61 -5.87
CA PHE A 54 -27.70 -7.17 -4.63
C PHE A 54 -29.21 -7.39 -4.60
N HIS A 55 -29.88 -7.48 -5.75
CA HIS A 55 -31.31 -7.83 -5.84
C HIS A 55 -31.58 -9.32 -5.66
N SER A 56 -30.56 -10.18 -5.76
CA SER A 56 -30.62 -11.60 -5.42
C SER A 56 -30.78 -11.84 -3.90
N SER A 57 -30.65 -13.08 -3.42
CA SER A 57 -30.71 -13.46 -1.99
C SER A 57 -29.63 -12.82 -1.09
N ASN A 58 -28.86 -11.85 -1.60
CA ASN A 58 -27.65 -11.27 -1.02
C ASN A 58 -27.86 -9.81 -0.58
N GLN A 59 -29.02 -9.46 -0.03
CA GLN A 59 -29.39 -8.07 0.32
C GLN A 59 -28.39 -7.39 1.27
N ASN A 60 -27.74 -8.15 2.17
CA ASN A 60 -26.75 -7.62 3.12
C ASN A 60 -25.30 -7.60 2.59
N LEU A 61 -25.08 -8.02 1.33
CA LEU A 61 -23.73 -8.18 0.78
C LEU A 61 -23.01 -6.84 0.65
N SER A 62 -23.70 -5.77 0.26
CA SER A 62 -23.11 -4.42 0.18
C SER A 62 -22.57 -3.96 1.53
N ASP A 63 -23.33 -4.16 2.61
CA ASP A 63 -22.92 -3.77 3.96
C ASP A 63 -21.74 -4.61 4.45
N TYR A 64 -21.77 -5.92 4.18
CA TYR A 64 -20.66 -6.82 4.48
C TYR A 64 -19.36 -6.42 3.75
N LEU A 65 -19.45 -6.10 2.46
CA LEU A 65 -18.30 -5.62 1.68
C LEU A 65 -17.77 -4.29 2.24
N THR A 66 -18.66 -3.36 2.57
CA THR A 66 -18.27 -2.09 3.21
C THR A 66 -17.54 -2.34 4.52
N GLN A 67 -18.02 -3.25 5.37
CA GLN A 67 -17.36 -3.61 6.63
C GLN A 67 -15.94 -4.16 6.40
N ILE A 68 -15.77 -5.11 5.48
CA ILE A 68 -14.47 -5.71 5.20
C ILE A 68 -13.49 -4.69 4.65
N TYR A 69 -13.91 -3.88 3.68
CA TYR A 69 -13.05 -2.87 3.08
C TYR A 69 -12.64 -1.78 4.08
N ARG A 70 -13.52 -1.40 5.01
CA ARG A 70 -13.15 -0.49 6.11
C ARG A 70 -12.12 -1.11 7.05
N PHE A 71 -12.29 -2.39 7.40
CA PHE A 71 -11.32 -3.10 8.21
C PHE A 71 -9.97 -3.21 7.49
N PHE A 72 -9.99 -3.51 6.19
CA PHE A 72 -8.79 -3.50 5.34
C PHE A 72 -8.14 -2.11 5.31
N GLY A 73 -8.92 -1.04 5.13
CA GLY A 73 -8.44 0.34 5.19
C GLY A 73 -7.74 0.68 6.50
N LEU A 74 -8.29 0.22 7.65
CA LEU A 74 -7.65 0.37 8.95
C LEU A 74 -6.28 -0.33 9.03
N TRP A 75 -6.18 -1.57 8.54
CA TRP A 75 -4.89 -2.28 8.48
C TRP A 75 -3.88 -1.55 7.62
N VAL A 76 -4.30 -1.06 6.46
CA VAL A 76 -3.47 -0.27 5.55
C VAL A 76 -2.99 1.01 6.24
N LEU A 77 -3.86 1.71 6.99
CA LEU A 77 -3.46 2.88 7.78
C LEU A 77 -2.37 2.54 8.80
N ILE A 78 -2.57 1.48 9.57
CA ILE A 78 -1.60 1.04 10.59
C ILE A 78 -0.25 0.71 9.96
N ILE A 79 -0.24 0.03 8.80
CA ILE A 79 0.98 -0.26 8.05
C ILE A 79 1.68 1.04 7.60
N GLY A 80 0.93 2.00 7.06
CA GLY A 80 1.47 3.31 6.67
C GLY A 80 2.11 4.06 7.85
N LEU A 81 1.43 4.06 9.01
CA LEU A 81 1.95 4.65 10.24
C LEU A 81 3.25 3.97 10.69
N PHE A 82 3.30 2.63 10.68
CA PHE A 82 4.52 1.91 11.02
C PHE A 82 5.69 2.26 10.10
N ILE A 83 5.46 2.28 8.79
CA ILE A 83 6.50 2.62 7.83
C ILE A 83 7.06 4.02 8.13
N ILE A 84 6.19 5.02 8.37
CA ILE A 84 6.62 6.37 8.72
C ILE A 84 7.39 6.38 10.05
N ALA A 85 6.84 5.76 11.09
CA ALA A 85 7.43 5.75 12.43
C ALA A 85 8.84 5.14 12.45
N PHE A 86 9.06 4.05 11.71
CA PHE A 86 10.38 3.41 11.62
C PHE A 86 11.34 4.10 10.64
N SER A 87 10.85 5.07 9.86
CA SER A 87 11.65 5.83 8.89
C SER A 87 12.10 7.20 9.39
N ILE A 88 11.58 7.67 10.53
CA ILE A 88 11.88 9.00 11.09
C ILE A 88 12.85 8.89 12.27
N GLY A 89 13.59 9.97 12.50
CA GLY A 89 14.40 10.16 13.70
C GLY A 89 15.62 9.25 13.75
N THR A 90 16.00 8.88 14.97
CA THR A 90 17.19 8.06 15.25
C THR A 90 16.96 6.58 15.00
N ILE A 91 15.71 6.12 14.92
CA ILE A 91 15.35 4.71 14.70
C ILE A 91 15.91 4.21 13.36
N SER A 92 15.75 5.00 12.29
CA SER A 92 16.24 4.66 10.96
C SER A 92 17.75 4.78 10.81
N GLU A 93 18.48 5.30 11.80
CA GLU A 93 19.96 5.37 11.78
C GLU A 93 20.59 3.99 12.02
N SER A 94 19.86 3.09 12.70
CA SER A 94 20.26 1.71 12.87
C SER A 94 20.20 0.94 11.55
N ARG A 95 21.35 0.41 11.10
CA ARG A 95 21.42 -0.42 9.89
C ARG A 95 20.49 -1.64 9.99
N LYS A 96 20.38 -2.25 11.18
CA LYS A 96 19.50 -3.41 11.41
C LYS A 96 18.04 -3.05 11.16
N VAL A 97 17.61 -1.87 11.62
CA VAL A 97 16.25 -1.38 11.39
C VAL A 97 16.01 -1.11 9.91
N ARG A 98 16.91 -0.40 9.22
CA ARG A 98 16.77 -0.14 7.77
C ARG A 98 16.66 -1.41 6.95
N VAL A 99 17.48 -2.43 7.25
CA VAL A 99 17.42 -3.72 6.54
C VAL A 99 16.09 -4.42 6.80
N ARG A 100 15.61 -4.46 8.05
CA ARG A 100 14.30 -5.04 8.37
C ARG A 100 13.16 -4.32 7.68
N LEU A 101 13.20 -2.98 7.66
CA LEU A 101 12.22 -2.16 6.97
C LEU A 101 12.21 -2.44 5.46
N LEU A 102 13.39 -2.50 4.82
CA LEU A 102 13.53 -2.90 3.42
C LEU A 102 12.91 -4.27 3.16
N VAL A 103 13.22 -5.29 3.98
CA VAL A 103 12.68 -6.64 3.80
C VAL A 103 11.16 -6.65 3.92
N VAL A 104 10.61 -6.09 5.00
CA VAL A 104 9.15 -6.13 5.26
C VAL A 104 8.38 -5.34 4.20
N VAL A 105 8.84 -4.13 3.89
CA VAL A 105 8.20 -3.27 2.90
C VAL A 105 8.38 -3.81 1.48
N GLY A 106 9.54 -4.41 1.18
CA GLY A 106 9.77 -5.10 -0.08
C GLY A 106 8.82 -6.26 -0.28
N ILE A 107 8.65 -7.13 0.73
CA ILE A 107 7.66 -8.22 0.70
C ILE A 107 6.26 -7.65 0.45
N LEU A 108 5.86 -6.61 1.20
CA LEU A 108 4.55 -5.97 1.03
C LEU A 108 4.33 -5.50 -0.42
N ILE A 109 5.27 -4.75 -0.99
CA ILE A 109 5.12 -4.20 -2.34
C ILE A 109 5.12 -5.31 -3.38
N PHE A 110 6.11 -6.20 -3.39
CA PHE A 110 6.20 -7.18 -4.47
C PHE A 110 5.05 -8.19 -4.43
N ILE A 111 4.65 -8.65 -3.23
CA ILE A 111 3.49 -9.53 -3.10
C ILE A 111 2.22 -8.78 -3.50
N SER A 112 2.00 -7.55 -3.04
CA SER A 112 0.81 -6.79 -3.44
C SER A 112 0.78 -6.45 -4.93
N SER A 113 1.93 -6.21 -5.58
CA SER A 113 2.02 -6.06 -7.04
C SER A 113 1.58 -7.33 -7.76
N ILE A 114 2.11 -8.50 -7.35
CA ILE A 114 1.76 -9.80 -7.93
C ILE A 114 0.26 -10.05 -7.76
N LEU A 115 -0.26 -9.90 -6.55
CA LEU A 115 -1.68 -10.09 -6.26
C LEU A 115 -2.57 -9.10 -7.03
N GLY A 116 -2.11 -7.86 -7.21
CA GLY A 116 -2.77 -6.88 -8.05
C GLY A 116 -2.96 -7.39 -9.47
N TYR A 117 -1.91 -7.91 -10.09
CA TYR A 117 -1.98 -8.48 -11.44
C TYR A 117 -2.83 -9.74 -11.54
N VAL A 118 -2.85 -10.57 -10.49
CA VAL A 118 -3.61 -11.83 -10.50
C VAL A 118 -5.10 -11.59 -10.23
N TRP A 119 -5.46 -10.66 -9.35
CA TRP A 119 -6.83 -10.50 -8.87
C TRP A 119 -7.54 -9.25 -9.36
N ILE A 120 -6.82 -8.15 -9.59
CA ILE A 120 -7.39 -6.85 -9.96
C ILE A 120 -6.56 -6.12 -11.04
N PRO A 121 -6.22 -6.76 -12.18
CA PRO A 121 -5.30 -6.20 -13.17
C PRO A 121 -5.79 -4.89 -13.82
N ASP A 122 -7.10 -4.65 -13.81
CA ASP A 122 -7.74 -3.45 -14.34
C ASP A 122 -7.94 -2.33 -13.31
N SER A 123 -7.47 -2.52 -12.07
CA SER A 123 -7.57 -1.49 -11.03
C SER A 123 -6.52 -0.39 -11.21
N PRO A 124 -6.86 0.89 -10.92
CA PRO A 124 -5.88 1.96 -10.79
C PRO A 124 -4.73 1.64 -9.82
N PHE A 125 -4.95 0.68 -8.90
CA PHE A 125 -3.95 0.18 -7.98
C PHE A 125 -2.67 -0.35 -8.67
N ILE A 126 -2.76 -0.85 -9.91
CA ILE A 126 -1.57 -1.33 -10.65
C ILE A 126 -0.57 -0.19 -10.91
N TYR A 127 -1.05 0.98 -11.34
CA TYR A 127 -0.17 2.14 -11.59
C TYR A 127 0.51 2.61 -10.30
N LEU A 128 -0.26 2.67 -9.21
CA LEU A 128 0.28 2.99 -7.89
C LEU A 128 1.35 1.97 -7.48
N SER A 129 1.10 0.68 -7.72
CA SER A 129 2.03 -0.40 -7.37
C SER A 129 3.38 -0.21 -8.05
N TRP A 130 3.40 0.16 -9.32
CA TRP A 130 4.65 0.50 -10.02
C TRP A 130 5.35 1.74 -9.47
N CYS A 131 4.59 2.79 -9.11
CA CYS A 131 5.16 3.95 -8.43
C CYS A 131 5.82 3.54 -7.10
N MET A 132 5.19 2.66 -6.33
CA MET A 132 5.75 2.13 -5.08
C MET A 132 7.02 1.30 -5.30
N VAL A 133 7.03 0.43 -6.32
CA VAL A 133 8.23 -0.33 -6.70
C VAL A 133 9.37 0.62 -7.04
N PHE A 134 9.11 1.66 -7.83
CA PHE A 134 10.13 2.64 -8.21
C PHE A 134 10.71 3.38 -6.99
N ILE A 135 9.84 3.90 -6.11
CA ILE A 135 10.28 4.59 -4.88
C ILE A 135 11.06 3.64 -3.96
N TYR A 136 10.63 2.38 -3.87
CA TYR A 136 11.33 1.35 -3.09
C TYR A 136 12.72 1.04 -3.64
N LEU A 137 12.89 0.97 -4.96
CA LEU A 137 14.20 0.80 -5.60
C LEU A 137 15.15 1.98 -5.31
N ILE A 138 14.63 3.21 -5.26
CA ILE A 138 15.39 4.38 -4.80
C ILE A 138 15.83 4.17 -3.34
N GLY A 139 14.93 3.70 -2.48
CA GLY A 139 15.24 3.35 -1.09
C GLY A 139 16.37 2.31 -0.96
N ILE A 140 16.33 1.24 -1.76
CA ILE A 140 17.41 0.24 -1.82
C ILE A 140 18.73 0.87 -2.25
N HIS A 141 18.72 1.62 -3.36
CA HIS A 141 19.92 2.25 -3.88
C HIS A 141 20.54 3.19 -2.83
N SER A 142 19.70 3.96 -2.16
CA SER A 142 20.12 4.86 -1.10
C SER A 142 20.73 4.12 0.10
N HIS A 143 20.13 3.00 0.51
CA HIS A 143 20.68 2.16 1.58
C HIS A 143 22.04 1.57 1.24
N LYS A 144 22.24 1.08 0.01
CA LYS A 144 23.54 0.54 -0.44
C LYS A 144 24.65 1.57 -0.34
N ASN A 145 24.32 2.84 -0.60
CA ASN A 145 25.25 3.96 -0.53
C ASN A 145 25.27 4.66 0.83
N TYR A 146 24.70 4.03 1.86
CA TYR A 146 24.63 4.56 3.21
C TYR A 146 25.96 4.32 3.94
N LYS A 147 26.76 5.37 4.12
CA LYS A 147 27.96 5.30 4.97
C LYS A 147 27.57 5.56 6.43
N ILE A 148 27.85 4.58 7.31
CA ILE A 148 27.63 4.69 8.76
C ILE A 148 28.50 5.83 9.29
N ARG A 149 27.95 6.71 10.14
CA ARG A 149 28.75 7.65 10.95
C ARG A 149 29.59 6.81 11.91
N GLY A 150 30.88 6.67 11.58
CA GLY A 150 31.90 6.38 12.58
C GLY A 150 32.20 7.65 13.35
#